data_AF-A0A842R7A3-F1
#
_entry.id   AF-A0A842R7A3-F1
#
_cell.length_a   1.000
_cell.length_b   1.000
_cell.length_c   1.000
_cell.angle_alpha   90.00
_cell.angle_beta   90.00
_cell.angle_gamma   90.00
#
_symmetry.space_group_name_H-M   'P 1'
#
loop_
_entity.id
_entity.type
_entity.pdbx_description
1 polymer ?
#
loop_
_entity_poly.entity_id
_entity_poly.type
_entity_poly.pdbx_seq_one_letter_code
_entity_poly.pdbx_strand_id
1 'polypeptide(L)'
;MPKGIILIGWDVKKGPLLLHSFPPSLNVPESVFNKIYVAHRQYSTDAGFSRMSTGDMKVISFYSGFKGKVVGKPECVVAMIFRKDENSMKGHALLLESSEKILKNINNDKYRKLMEETFEKMKEL
;
A
#
# COMPACT_ATOMS: atom_id res chain seq x y z
N MET A 1 3.96 14.50 7.13
CA MET A 1 4.42 13.17 7.54
C MET A 1 3.38 12.08 7.26
N PRO A 2 3.85 10.88 6.89
CA PRO A 2 2.99 9.69 6.77
C PRO A 2 2.42 9.31 8.14
N LYS A 3 1.17 8.83 8.17
CA LYS A 3 0.55 8.20 9.34
C LYS A 3 0.96 6.74 9.48
N GLY A 4 1.20 6.05 8.36
CA GLY A 4 1.60 4.65 8.36
C GLY A 4 1.54 4.00 6.99
N ILE A 5 2.04 2.78 6.92
CA ILE A 5 2.06 1.92 5.75
C ILE A 5 1.24 0.67 6.02
N ILE A 6 0.50 0.20 5.00
CA ILE A 6 -0.31 -1.01 5.06
C ILE A 6 0.00 -1.92 3.88
N LEU A 7 -0.15 -3.22 4.12
CA LEU A 7 -0.15 -4.26 3.11
C LEU A 7 -1.53 -4.91 3.09
N ILE A 8 -2.19 -4.83 1.94
CA ILE A 8 -3.49 -5.43 1.69
C ILE A 8 -3.28 -6.61 0.74
N GLY A 9 -3.89 -7.76 1.05
CA GLY A 9 -3.99 -8.90 0.16
C GLY A 9 -5.42 -9.14 -0.28
N TRP A 10 -5.60 -10.15 -1.11
CA TRP A 10 -6.92 -10.62 -1.54
C TRP A 10 -7.19 -12.04 -1.02
N ASP A 11 -8.38 -12.24 -0.48
CA ASP A 11 -8.94 -13.54 -0.14
C ASP A 11 -10.23 -13.78 -0.96
N VAL A 12 -10.36 -14.97 -1.55
CA VAL A 12 -11.49 -15.28 -2.45
C VAL A 12 -12.84 -15.25 -1.72
N LYS A 13 -12.89 -15.53 -0.42
CA LYS A 13 -14.12 -15.57 0.37
C LYS A 13 -14.40 -14.24 1.07
N LYS A 14 -13.37 -13.55 1.53
CA LYS A 14 -13.48 -12.34 2.37
C LYS A 14 -13.24 -11.03 1.61
N GLY A 15 -12.67 -11.10 0.41
CA GLY A 15 -12.29 -9.93 -0.36
C GLY A 15 -10.97 -9.30 0.12
N PRO A 16 -10.87 -7.96 0.18
CA PRO A 16 -9.64 -7.28 0.60
C PRO A 16 -9.35 -7.59 2.07
N LEU A 17 -8.12 -8.01 2.36
CA LEU A 17 -7.67 -8.34 3.71
C LEU A 17 -6.45 -7.50 4.09
N LEU A 18 -6.50 -6.83 5.24
CA LEU A 18 -5.31 -6.21 5.82
C LEU A 18 -4.36 -7.31 6.31
N LEU A 19 -3.24 -7.49 5.62
CA LEU A 19 -2.20 -8.47 5.98
C LEU A 19 -1.27 -7.91 7.05
N HIS A 20 -0.92 -6.62 6.93
CA HIS A 20 -0.02 -5.97 7.87
C HIS A 20 -0.18 -4.45 7.88
N SER A 21 0.13 -3.83 9.01
CA SER A 21 0.13 -2.37 9.18
C SER A 21 1.28 -1.95 10.07
N PHE A 22 1.90 -0.82 9.73
CA PHE A 22 2.93 -0.20 10.57
C PHE A 22 2.74 1.33 10.60
N PRO A 23 2.88 2.00 11.77
CA PRO A 23 3.13 1.42 13.09
C PRO A 23 1.95 0.55 13.58
N PRO A 24 2.12 -0.31 14.59
CA PRO A 24 1.03 -1.14 15.13
C PRO A 24 -0.15 -0.33 15.68
N SER A 25 0.09 0.92 16.07
CA SER A 25 -0.94 1.88 16.50
C SER A 25 -1.74 2.50 15.35
N LEU A 26 -1.38 2.21 14.09
CA LEU A 26 -2.08 2.74 12.93
C LEU A 26 -3.50 2.18 12.86
N ASN A 27 -4.48 3.06 13.03
CA ASN A 27 -5.88 2.73 12.80
C ASN A 27 -6.32 3.25 11.42
N VAL A 28 -6.61 2.32 10.49
CA VAL A 28 -7.14 2.62 9.16
C VAL A 28 -8.59 2.12 9.09
N PRO A 29 -9.57 3.02 8.90
CA PRO A 29 -10.96 2.64 8.75
C PRO A 29 -11.17 1.66 7.59
N GLU A 30 -12.09 0.71 7.75
CA GLU A 30 -12.38 -0.29 6.73
C GLU A 30 -12.81 0.29 5.38
N SER A 31 -13.53 1.40 5.43
CA SER A 31 -13.91 2.17 4.25
C SER A 31 -12.70 2.64 3.42
N VAL A 32 -11.52 2.79 4.01
CA VAL A 32 -10.31 3.25 3.31
C VAL A 32 -9.63 2.11 2.55
N PHE A 33 -9.41 0.95 3.17
CA PHE A 33 -8.79 -0.17 2.45
C PHE A 33 -9.70 -0.72 1.33
N ASN A 34 -11.02 -0.69 1.53
CA ASN A 34 -11.97 -1.05 0.49
C ASN A 34 -11.88 -0.10 -0.71
N LYS A 35 -11.78 1.21 -0.49
CA LYS A 35 -11.59 2.19 -1.57
C LYS A 35 -10.25 2.04 -2.29
N ILE A 36 -9.17 1.78 -1.56
CA ILE A 36 -7.85 1.51 -2.15
C ILE A 36 -7.94 0.32 -3.10
N TYR A 37 -8.58 -0.76 -2.66
CA TYR A 37 -8.74 -1.96 -3.48
C TYR A 37 -9.55 -1.67 -4.75
N VAL A 38 -10.72 -1.01 -4.61
CA VAL A 38 -11.57 -0.61 -5.73
C VAL A 38 -10.81 0.27 -6.73
N ALA A 39 -9.99 1.20 -6.24
CA ALA A 39 -9.18 2.10 -7.06
C ALA A 39 -8.11 1.40 -7.90
N HIS A 40 -7.72 0.17 -7.58
CA HIS A 40 -6.83 -0.63 -8.43
C HIS A 40 -7.60 -1.58 -9.34
N ARG A 41 -8.57 -2.31 -8.79
CA ARG A 41 -9.28 -3.36 -9.54
C ARG A 41 -10.16 -2.81 -10.67
N GLN A 42 -10.73 -1.62 -10.50
CA GLN A 42 -11.62 -1.04 -11.52
C GLN A 42 -10.87 -0.55 -12.77
N TYR A 43 -9.57 -0.24 -12.64
CA TYR A 43 -8.86 0.52 -13.67
C TYR A 43 -7.80 -0.29 -14.41
N SER A 44 -7.23 -1.32 -13.80
CA SER A 44 -6.25 -2.17 -14.48
C SER A 44 -6.07 -3.53 -13.81
N THR A 45 -5.68 -4.51 -14.62
CA THR A 45 -5.20 -5.81 -14.14
C THR A 45 -3.68 -5.87 -13.95
N ASP A 46 -2.98 -4.81 -14.35
CA ASP A 46 -1.53 -4.67 -14.30
C ASP A 46 -1.09 -4.00 -13.00
N ALA A 47 0.14 -4.31 -12.60
CA ALA A 47 0.82 -3.64 -11.52
C ALA A 47 0.92 -2.15 -11.81
N GLY A 48 0.59 -1.32 -10.82
CA GLY A 48 0.44 0.10 -11.06
C GLY A 48 0.36 0.92 -9.79
N PHE A 49 0.71 2.18 -9.93
CA PHE A 49 0.59 3.18 -8.87
C PHE A 49 -0.77 3.88 -8.96
N SER A 50 -1.36 4.16 -7.79
CA SER A 50 -2.57 4.96 -7.67
C SER A 50 -2.46 5.92 -6.49
N ARG A 51 -3.09 7.08 -6.65
CA ARG A 51 -3.21 8.11 -5.61
C ARG A 51 -4.67 8.46 -5.44
N MET A 52 -5.10 8.58 -4.18
CA MET A 52 -6.45 9.01 -3.86
C MET A 52 -6.49 9.90 -2.62
N SER A 53 -7.57 10.68 -2.51
CA SER A 53 -7.92 11.40 -1.28
C SER A 53 -9.24 10.84 -0.76
N THR A 54 -9.33 10.52 0.53
CA THR A 54 -10.54 9.98 1.15
C THR A 54 -10.70 10.51 2.58
N GLY A 55 -11.79 11.23 2.83
CA GLY A 55 -12.02 11.91 4.11
C GLY A 55 -10.86 12.87 4.43
N ASP A 56 -10.25 12.68 5.60
CA ASP A 56 -9.10 13.47 6.06
C ASP A 56 -7.74 12.80 5.82
N MET A 57 -7.69 11.90 4.84
CA MET A 57 -6.48 11.18 4.47
C MET A 57 -6.17 11.31 2.98
N LYS A 58 -4.88 11.35 2.68
CA LYS A 58 -4.33 11.11 1.35
C LYS A 58 -3.68 9.73 1.36
N VAL A 59 -3.82 9.00 0.27
CA VAL A 59 -3.24 7.67 0.10
C VAL A 59 -2.50 7.63 -1.21
N ILE A 60 -1.28 7.11 -1.16
CA ILE A 60 -0.57 6.62 -2.34
C ILE A 60 -0.39 5.12 -2.19
N SER A 61 -0.50 4.39 -3.29
CA SER A 61 -0.54 2.94 -3.24
C SER A 61 0.01 2.32 -4.52
N PHE A 62 0.60 1.14 -4.38
CA PHE A 62 1.12 0.35 -5.47
C PHE A 62 0.47 -1.03 -5.45
N TYR A 63 -0.21 -1.38 -6.54
CA TYR A 63 -0.81 -2.68 -6.76
C TYR A 63 0.16 -3.60 -7.50
N SER A 64 0.18 -4.87 -7.09
CA SER A 64 1.08 -5.87 -7.66
C SER A 64 0.59 -6.49 -8.97
N GLY A 65 -0.64 -6.21 -9.41
CA GLY A 65 -1.22 -6.84 -10.61
C GLY A 65 -1.73 -8.27 -10.36
N PHE A 66 -2.46 -8.81 -11.34
CA PHE A 66 -2.94 -10.21 -11.27
C PHE A 66 -3.11 -10.97 -12.58
N LYS A 67 -3.21 -10.29 -13.74
CA LYS A 67 -3.34 -10.97 -15.04
C LYS A 67 -2.32 -10.55 -16.10
N GLY A 68 -1.90 -9.29 -16.14
CA GLY A 68 -0.86 -8.84 -17.06
C GLY A 68 0.46 -8.66 -16.34
N LYS A 69 0.96 -7.42 -16.23
CA LYS A 69 2.23 -7.16 -15.55
C LYS A 69 2.07 -7.40 -14.05
N VAL A 70 2.82 -8.35 -13.48
CA VAL A 70 2.82 -8.66 -12.05
C VAL A 70 4.17 -8.32 -11.41
N VAL A 71 4.13 -7.74 -10.21
CA VAL A 71 5.34 -7.42 -9.41
C VAL A 71 5.27 -8.14 -8.07
N GLY A 72 6.14 -9.14 -7.87
CA GLY A 72 6.17 -9.93 -6.63
C GLY A 72 4.92 -10.79 -6.48
N LYS A 73 4.35 -10.86 -5.26
CA LYS A 73 3.12 -11.62 -5.02
C LYS A 73 1.91 -10.94 -5.69
N PRO A 74 1.12 -11.63 -6.51
CA PRO A 74 -0.05 -11.07 -7.17
C PRO A 74 -1.15 -10.68 -6.16
N GLU A 75 -2.09 -9.85 -6.62
CA GLU A 75 -3.28 -9.43 -5.86
C GLU A 75 -2.99 -8.79 -4.49
N CYS A 76 -1.90 -8.03 -4.41
CA CYS A 76 -1.47 -7.33 -3.20
C CYS A 76 -1.34 -5.83 -3.46
N VAL A 77 -1.62 -5.02 -2.44
CA VAL A 77 -1.47 -3.56 -2.48
C VAL A 77 -0.60 -3.12 -1.31
N VAL A 78 0.47 -2.39 -1.60
CA VAL A 78 1.24 -1.64 -0.60
C VAL A 78 0.73 -0.21 -0.62
N ALA A 79 0.27 0.33 0.50
CA ALA A 79 -0.26 1.69 0.57
C ALA A 79 0.34 2.49 1.72
N MET A 80 0.64 3.75 1.46
CA MET A 80 1.09 4.72 2.46
C MET A 80 -0.01 5.75 2.70
N ILE A 81 -0.31 5.97 3.98
CA ILE A 81 -1.38 6.82 4.46
C ILE A 81 -0.79 8.13 4.97
N PHE A 82 -1.39 9.26 4.60
CA PHE A 82 -0.97 10.61 4.98
C PHE A 82 -2.17 11.39 5.53
N ARG A 83 -1.91 12.46 6.28
CA ARG A 83 -2.95 13.46 6.56
C ARG A 83 -3.34 14.19 5.27
N LYS A 84 -4.54 14.79 5.25
CA LYS A 84 -5.08 15.54 4.11
C LYS A 84 -4.23 16.73 3.68
N ASP A 85 -3.58 17.41 4.61
CA ASP A 85 -2.76 18.61 4.37
C ASP A 85 -1.35 18.30 3.85
N GLU A 86 -0.95 17.04 3.86
CA GLU A 86 0.40 16.60 3.49
C GLU A 86 0.59 16.46 1.98
N ASN A 87 1.83 16.66 1.51
CA ASN A 87 2.21 16.39 0.13
C ASN A 87 2.63 14.92 -0.05
N SER A 88 1.65 14.05 -0.31
CA SER A 88 1.88 12.61 -0.49
C SER A 88 2.76 12.26 -1.69
N MET A 89 2.92 13.17 -2.67
CA MET A 89 3.71 12.88 -3.88
C MET A 89 5.22 12.86 -3.63
N LYS A 90 5.70 13.47 -2.54
CA LYS A 90 7.10 13.33 -2.11
C LYS A 90 7.50 11.87 -1.93
N GLY A 91 6.56 11.04 -1.47
CA GLY A 91 6.76 9.62 -1.24
C GLY A 91 6.63 8.71 -2.45
N HIS A 92 6.31 9.24 -3.64
CA HIS A 92 5.99 8.43 -4.81
C HIS A 92 7.14 7.50 -5.22
N ALA A 93 8.35 8.06 -5.40
CA ALA A 93 9.52 7.30 -5.85
C ALA A 93 9.92 6.23 -4.81
N LEU A 94 9.97 6.63 -3.53
CA LEU A 94 10.28 5.72 -2.43
C LEU A 94 9.26 4.57 -2.34
N LEU A 95 7.96 4.87 -2.42
CA LEU A 95 6.94 3.83 -2.36
C LEU A 95 7.05 2.87 -3.56
N LEU A 96 7.34 3.38 -4.76
CA LEU A 96 7.49 2.54 -5.95
C LEU A 96 8.65 1.54 -5.77
N GLU A 97 9.82 2.02 -5.37
CA GLU A 97 11.01 1.19 -5.13
C GLU A 97 10.78 0.18 -3.99
N SER A 98 10.23 0.65 -2.87
CA SER A 98 9.98 -0.18 -1.70
C SER A 98 8.90 -1.23 -1.95
N SER A 99 7.86 -0.91 -2.73
CA SER A 99 6.76 -1.84 -2.99
C SER A 99 7.24 -3.10 -3.69
N GLU A 100 8.14 -2.99 -4.68
CA GLU A 100 8.72 -4.16 -5.33
C GLU A 100 9.46 -5.07 -4.34
N LYS A 101 10.28 -4.49 -3.46
CA LYS A 101 11.03 -5.22 -2.44
C LYS A 101 10.11 -5.90 -1.43
N ILE A 102 9.09 -5.18 -0.95
CA ILE A 102 8.07 -5.68 -0.02
C ILE A 102 7.33 -6.86 -0.66
N LEU A 103 6.79 -6.67 -1.87
CA LEU A 103 5.96 -7.65 -2.57
C LEU A 103 6.72 -8.93 -2.94
N LYS A 104 8.02 -8.84 -3.25
CA LYS A 104 8.89 -10.02 -3.50
C LYS A 104 9.19 -10.83 -2.23
N ASN A 105 9.01 -10.25 -1.04
CA ASN A 105 9.37 -10.86 0.24
C ASN A 105 8.16 -11.17 1.14
N ILE A 106 6.93 -11.21 0.60
CA ILE A 106 5.74 -11.52 1.40
C ILE A 106 5.80 -12.92 2.02
N ASN A 107 6.35 -13.90 1.31
CA ASN A 107 6.33 -15.30 1.75
C ASN A 107 7.39 -15.66 2.81
N ASN A 108 8.33 -14.77 3.12
CA ASN A 108 9.44 -15.05 4.03
C ASN A 108 9.50 -14.11 5.25
N ASP A 109 8.41 -13.39 5.55
CA ASP A 109 8.24 -12.40 6.61
C ASP A 109 9.23 -11.20 6.60
N LYS A 110 10.24 -11.18 5.72
CA LYS A 110 11.17 -10.04 5.59
C LYS A 110 10.46 -8.76 5.15
N TYR A 111 9.28 -8.88 4.53
CA TYR A 111 8.47 -7.73 4.14
C TYR A 111 8.11 -6.82 5.32
N ARG A 112 7.97 -7.36 6.55
CA ARG A 112 7.62 -6.57 7.74
C ARG A 112 8.70 -5.53 8.03
N LYS A 113 9.96 -5.98 8.12
CA LYS A 113 11.12 -5.10 8.30
C LYS A 113 11.24 -4.08 7.15
N LEU A 114 11.01 -4.51 5.91
CA LEU A 114 11.02 -3.60 4.76
C LEU A 114 9.92 -2.53 4.84
N MET A 115 8.74 -2.87 5.34
CA MET A 115 7.65 -1.89 5.57
C MET A 115 8.05 -0.88 6.64
N GLU A 116 8.64 -1.33 7.75
CA GLU A 116 9.16 -0.46 8.81
C GLU A 116 10.23 0.50 8.27
N GLU A 117 11.27 -0.02 7.62
CA GLU A 117 12.34 0.77 7.00
C GLU A 117 11.79 1.77 5.97
N THR A 118 10.79 1.37 5.19
CA THR A 118 10.13 2.26 4.22
C THR A 118 9.39 3.39 4.91
N PHE A 119 8.67 3.11 6.01
CA PHE A 119 7.97 4.11 6.78
C PHE A 119 8.94 5.09 7.44
N GLU A 120 10.03 4.60 8.03
CA GLU A 120 11.07 5.44 8.63
C GLU A 120 11.66 6.41 7.60
N LYS A 121 12.10 5.91 6.43
CA LYS A 121 12.57 6.75 5.33
C LYS A 121 11.53 7.75 4.85
N MET A 122 10.25 7.37 4.82
CA MET A 122 9.16 8.24 4.38
C MET A 122 8.93 9.42 5.34
N LYS A 123 9.28 9.29 6.62
CA LYS A 123 9.19 10.39 7.59
C LYS A 123 10.25 11.47 7.37
N GLU A 124 11.34 11.14 6.68
CA GLU A 124 12.48 12.03 6.43
C GLU A 124 12.30 12.92 5.17
N LEU A 125 11.22 12.73 4.41
CA LEU A 125 10.87 13.46 3.16
C LEU A 125 9.98 14.69 3.39
#